data_AF-A0A969G6G0-F1
#
_entry.id   AF-A0A969G6G0-F1
#
_cell.length_a   1.000
_cell.length_b   1.000
_cell.length_c   1.000
_cell.angle_alpha   90.00
_cell.angle_beta   90.00
_cell.angle_gamma   90.00
#
_symmetry.space_group_name_H-M   'P 1'
#
loop_
_entity.id
_entity.type
_entity.pdbx_description
1 polymer ?
#
loop_
_entity_poly.entity_id
_entity_poly.type
_entity_poly.pdbx_seq_one_letter_code
_entity_poly.pdbx_strand_id
1 'polypeptide(L)'
;MALPHSLIAAVASKETLFALSLFPYLGFLWFITKSHQTPKLALAGFYFLLVFVVVTIPAGLYAEQHYHLELANVDWLHGWAESLLSVSNIMVVIGFTLAITNLKKTTSTINSEINSNINSNNQLKKEERA
;
A
#
# COMPACT_ATOMS: atom_id res chain seq x y z
N MET A 1 -30.40 -17.11 -34.05
CA MET A 1 -29.46 -16.01 -33.80
C MET A 1 -29.28 -15.89 -32.29
N ALA A 2 -28.38 -16.68 -31.71
CA ALA A 2 -28.18 -16.73 -30.26
C ALA A 2 -27.11 -15.69 -29.88
N LEU A 3 -27.48 -14.74 -29.01
CA LEU A 3 -26.52 -13.81 -28.41
C LEU A 3 -25.49 -14.59 -27.58
N PRO A 4 -24.21 -14.16 -27.55
CA PRO A 4 -23.14 -14.86 -26.86
C PRO A 4 -23.26 -14.64 -25.35
N HIS A 5 -24.16 -15.37 -24.69
CA HIS A 5 -24.24 -15.44 -23.22
C HIS A 5 -22.91 -15.91 -22.59
N SER A 6 -22.02 -16.55 -23.37
CA SER A 6 -20.67 -16.93 -22.95
C SER A 6 -19.68 -15.76 -22.84
N LEU A 7 -19.85 -14.66 -23.58
CA LEU A 7 -18.92 -13.52 -23.53
C LEU A 7 -19.16 -12.64 -22.29
N ILE A 8 -20.44 -12.43 -21.93
CA ILE A 8 -20.76 -11.69 -20.70
C ILE A 8 -20.44 -12.57 -19.48
N ALA A 9 -20.67 -13.88 -19.52
CA ALA A 9 -20.26 -14.78 -18.45
C ALA A 9 -18.73 -14.87 -18.29
N ALA A 10 -17.98 -14.85 -19.40
CA ALA A 10 -16.52 -14.81 -19.36
C ALA A 10 -16.01 -13.50 -18.74
N VAL A 11 -16.54 -12.34 -19.14
CA VAL A 11 -16.14 -11.03 -18.58
C VAL A 11 -16.62 -10.82 -17.13
N ALA A 12 -17.72 -11.47 -16.73
CA ALA A 12 -18.31 -11.39 -15.39
C ALA A 12 -17.81 -12.47 -14.42
N SER A 13 -16.86 -13.32 -14.83
CA SER A 13 -16.25 -14.29 -13.93
C SER A 13 -15.42 -13.57 -12.85
N LYS A 14 -15.48 -14.05 -11.60
CA LYS A 14 -14.72 -13.48 -10.46
C LYS A 14 -13.25 -13.29 -10.79
N GLU A 15 -12.65 -14.26 -11.49
CA GLU A 15 -11.26 -14.22 -11.93
C GLU A 15 -10.97 -13.11 -12.94
N THR A 16 -11.88 -12.87 -13.88
CA THR A 16 -11.71 -11.80 -14.88
C THR A 16 -11.88 -10.43 -14.23
N LEU A 17 -12.84 -10.28 -13.30
CA LEU A 17 -12.99 -9.05 -12.53
C LEU A 17 -11.80 -8.80 -11.58
N PHE A 18 -11.26 -9.86 -10.99
CA PHE A 18 -10.07 -9.80 -10.15
C PHE A 18 -8.84 -9.37 -10.97
N ALA A 19 -8.54 -10.04 -12.07
CA ALA A 19 -7.44 -9.71 -12.97
C ALA A 19 -7.56 -8.29 -13.54
N LEU A 20 -8.78 -7.87 -13.88
CA LEU A 20 -9.06 -6.52 -14.35
C LEU A 20 -8.79 -5.46 -13.27
N SER A 21 -9.06 -5.76 -11.99
CA SER A 21 -8.76 -4.86 -10.86
C SER A 21 -7.28 -4.91 -10.41
N LEU A 22 -6.57 -5.99 -10.72
CA LEU A 22 -5.15 -6.13 -10.43
C LEU A 22 -4.31 -5.19 -11.32
N PHE A 23 -4.69 -5.03 -12.59
CA PHE A 23 -4.01 -4.13 -13.52
C PHE A 23 -3.88 -2.67 -13.02
N PRO A 24 -4.96 -1.97 -12.61
CA PRO A 24 -4.84 -0.63 -12.05
C PRO A 24 -4.06 -0.60 -10.72
N TYR A 25 -4.08 -1.68 -9.93
CA TYR A 25 -3.26 -1.78 -8.71
C TYR A 25 -1.75 -1.85 -9.04
N LEU A 26 -1.34 -2.62 -10.06
CA LEU A 26 0.04 -2.63 -10.53
C LEU A 26 0.46 -1.26 -11.09
N GLY A 27 -0.44 -0.60 -11.83
CA GLY A 27 -0.21 0.76 -12.31
C GLY A 27 0.00 1.75 -11.17
N PHE A 28 -0.85 1.68 -10.14
CA PHE A 28 -0.69 2.45 -8.90
C PHE A 28 0.66 2.17 -8.23
N LEU A 29 1.02 0.90 -8.08
CA LEU A 29 2.27 0.49 -7.44
C LEU A 29 3.49 1.00 -8.23
N TRP A 30 3.49 0.87 -9.56
CA TRP A 30 4.54 1.40 -10.43
C TRP A 30 4.64 2.92 -10.34
N PHE A 31 3.51 3.62 -10.30
CA PHE A 31 3.47 5.07 -10.18
C PHE A 31 4.05 5.56 -8.85
N ILE A 32 3.67 4.94 -7.72
CA ILE A 32 4.20 5.33 -6.41
C ILE A 32 5.67 4.96 -6.24
N THR A 33 6.09 3.79 -6.77
CA THR A 33 7.51 3.39 -6.78
C THR A 33 8.34 4.37 -7.59
N LYS A 34 7.86 4.79 -8.77
CA LYS A 34 8.58 5.74 -9.63
C LYS A 34 8.62 7.17 -9.05
N SER A 35 7.59 7.55 -8.30
CA SER A 35 7.53 8.87 -7.65
C SER A 35 8.58 9.05 -6.54
N HIS A 36 9.12 7.97 -5.96
CA HIS A 36 10.12 7.99 -4.86
C HIS A 36 9.69 8.76 -3.58
N GLN A 37 8.47 9.32 -3.55
CA GLN A 37 7.93 10.10 -2.43
C GLN A 37 7.29 9.22 -1.34
N THR A 38 7.07 7.92 -1.63
CA THR A 38 6.48 7.00 -0.65
C THR A 38 7.52 6.42 0.29
N PRO A 39 7.21 6.30 1.60
CA PRO A 39 8.09 5.64 2.55
C PRO A 39 8.37 4.20 2.14
N LYS A 40 9.66 3.82 2.10
CA LYS A 40 10.12 2.47 1.72
C LYS A 40 9.40 1.36 2.49
N LEU A 41 9.00 1.64 3.73
CA LEU A 41 8.31 0.69 4.60
C LEU A 41 6.83 0.47 4.20
N ALA A 42 6.12 1.51 3.75
CA ALA A 42 4.77 1.33 3.22
C ALA A 42 4.82 0.64 1.86
N LEU A 43 5.82 0.98 1.05
CA LEU A 43 6.04 0.34 -0.25
C LEU A 43 6.30 -1.16 -0.09
N ALA A 44 7.12 -1.55 0.89
CA ALA A 44 7.35 -2.95 1.24
C ALA A 44 6.04 -3.67 1.62
N GLY A 45 5.13 -3.02 2.37
CA GLY A 45 3.81 -3.57 2.67
C GLY A 45 2.95 -3.80 1.42
N PHE A 46 2.92 -2.85 0.48
CA PHE A 46 2.20 -3.04 -0.79
C PHE A 46 2.80 -4.15 -1.66
N TYR A 47 4.14 -4.24 -1.75
CA TYR A 47 4.79 -5.34 -2.47
C TYR A 47 4.55 -6.69 -1.79
N PHE A 48 4.53 -6.73 -0.46
CA PHE A 48 4.23 -7.95 0.28
C PHE A 48 2.81 -8.46 -0.02
N LEU A 49 1.81 -7.57 -0.03
CA LEU A 49 0.44 -7.90 -0.44
C LEU A 49 0.40 -8.44 -1.88
N LEU A 50 1.12 -7.80 -2.80
CA LEU A 50 1.19 -8.23 -4.20
C LEU A 50 1.76 -9.64 -4.33
N VAL A 51 2.90 -9.92 -3.69
CA VAL A 51 3.53 -11.24 -3.69
C VAL A 51 2.60 -12.28 -3.05
N PHE A 52 1.98 -11.93 -1.93
CA PHE A 52 1.01 -12.77 -1.26
C PHE A 52 -0.13 -13.17 -2.21
N VAL A 53 -0.75 -12.21 -2.90
CA VAL A 53 -1.80 -12.45 -3.89
C VAL A 53 -1.33 -13.37 -5.03
N VAL A 54 -0.13 -13.12 -5.57
CA VAL A 54 0.43 -13.92 -6.67
C VAL A 54 0.67 -15.37 -6.24
N VAL A 55 0.96 -15.62 -4.96
CA VAL A 55 1.15 -16.97 -4.41
C VAL A 55 -0.18 -17.62 -4.04
N THR A 56 -1.14 -16.86 -3.50
CA THR A 56 -2.41 -17.41 -3.00
C THR A 56 -3.39 -17.78 -4.12
N ILE A 57 -3.37 -17.09 -5.25
CA ILE A 57 -4.16 -17.45 -6.44
C ILE A 57 -3.85 -18.88 -6.93
N PRO A 58 -2.59 -19.24 -7.28
CA PRO A 58 -2.27 -20.59 -7.73
C PRO A 58 -2.37 -21.63 -6.61
N ALA A 59 -2.05 -21.26 -5.36
CA ALA A 59 -2.28 -22.13 -4.21
C ALA A 59 -3.78 -22.48 -4.08
N GLY A 60 -4.65 -21.51 -4.38
CA GLY A 60 -6.09 -21.72 -4.41
C GLY A 60 -6.57 -22.61 -5.54
N LEU A 61 -6.11 -22.36 -6.76
CA LEU A 61 -6.43 -23.24 -7.89
C LEU A 61 -5.93 -24.68 -7.64
N TYR A 62 -4.77 -24.84 -7.01
CA TYR A 62 -4.20 -26.17 -6.72
C TYR A 62 -5.00 -26.94 -5.66
N ALA A 63 -5.44 -26.27 -4.60
CA ALA A 63 -6.25 -26.94 -3.58
C ALA A 63 -7.67 -27.27 -4.09
N GLU A 64 -8.27 -26.44 -4.95
CA GLU A 64 -9.55 -26.75 -5.61
C GLU A 64 -9.45 -27.97 -6.54
N GLN A 65 -8.36 -28.09 -7.32
CA GLN A 65 -8.12 -29.23 -8.21
C GLN A 65 -7.86 -30.54 -7.48
N HIS A 66 -7.16 -30.52 -6.33
CA HIS A 66 -6.73 -31.75 -5.67
C HIS A 66 -7.70 -32.27 -4.60
N TYR A 67 -8.49 -31.40 -3.96
CA TYR A 67 -9.32 -31.78 -2.83
C TYR A 67 -10.83 -31.75 -3.10
N HIS A 68 -11.29 -31.35 -4.29
CA HIS A 68 -12.72 -31.28 -4.68
C HIS A 68 -13.63 -30.54 -3.66
N LEU A 69 -13.03 -29.74 -2.79
CA LEU A 69 -13.65 -28.97 -1.74
C LEU A 69 -13.19 -27.53 -1.90
N GLU A 70 -14.13 -26.59 -1.80
CA GLU A 70 -13.82 -25.16 -1.84
C GLU A 70 -12.73 -24.83 -0.82
N LEU A 71 -11.79 -23.98 -1.22
CA LEU A 71 -10.69 -23.47 -0.39
C LEU A 71 -11.14 -22.88 0.96
N ALA A 72 -12.42 -22.53 1.08
CA ALA A 72 -13.05 -22.07 2.30
C ALA A 72 -13.08 -23.12 3.42
N ASN A 73 -12.84 -24.40 3.13
CA ASN A 73 -12.97 -25.49 4.11
C ASN A 73 -11.62 -25.95 4.71
N VAL A 74 -10.50 -25.33 4.32
CA VAL A 74 -9.18 -25.56 4.94
C VAL A 74 -8.87 -24.38 5.85
N ASP A 75 -9.51 -24.37 7.03
CA ASP A 75 -9.45 -23.28 8.02
C ASP A 75 -8.02 -22.80 8.34
N TRP A 76 -7.05 -23.71 8.28
CA TRP A 76 -5.66 -23.39 8.51
C TRP A 76 -5.14 -22.38 7.47
N LEU A 77 -5.29 -22.66 6.17
CA LEU A 77 -4.75 -21.83 5.11
C LEU A 77 -5.50 -20.48 5.01
N HIS A 78 -6.80 -20.49 5.30
CA HIS A 78 -7.59 -19.27 5.39
C HIS A 78 -7.12 -18.35 6.53
N GLY A 79 -6.87 -18.90 7.71
CA GLY A 79 -6.33 -18.14 8.84
C GLY A 79 -4.96 -17.52 8.55
N TRP A 80 -4.08 -18.22 7.81
CA TRP A 80 -2.82 -17.64 7.34
C TRP A 80 -3.04 -16.50 6.36
N ALA A 81 -4.01 -16.62 5.45
CA ALA A 81 -4.34 -15.56 4.51
C ALA A 81 -4.82 -14.29 5.23
N GLU A 82 -5.73 -14.42 6.20
CA GLU A 82 -6.23 -13.29 7.00
C GLU A 82 -5.14 -12.66 7.87
N SER A 83 -4.28 -13.48 8.47
CA SER A 83 -3.16 -13.01 9.30
C SER A 83 -2.12 -12.26 8.46
N LEU A 84 -1.72 -12.80 7.30
CA LEU A 84 -0.76 -12.15 6.40
C LEU A 84 -1.31 -10.84 5.85
N LEU A 85 -2.60 -10.78 5.51
CA LEU A 85 -3.26 -9.55 5.08
C LEU A 85 -3.27 -8.50 6.21
N SER A 86 -3.51 -8.93 7.44
CA SER A 86 -3.47 -8.06 8.63
C SER A 86 -2.07 -7.49 8.86
N VAL A 87 -1.03 -8.33 8.80
CA VAL A 87 0.38 -7.90 8.91
C VAL A 87 0.73 -6.91 7.79
N SER A 88 0.30 -7.19 6.56
CA SER A 88 0.50 -6.29 5.42
C SER A 88 -0.12 -4.92 5.65
N ASN A 89 -1.37 -4.87 6.11
CA ASN A 89 -2.06 -3.61 6.40
C ASN A 89 -1.36 -2.83 7.52
N ILE A 90 -0.94 -3.50 8.59
CA ILE A 90 -0.18 -2.87 9.67
C ILE A 90 1.13 -2.28 9.14
N MET A 91 1.86 -3.01 8.30
CA MET A 91 3.12 -2.55 7.71
C MET A 91 2.92 -1.28 6.85
N VAL A 92 1.83 -1.23 6.07
CA VAL A 92 1.44 -0.04 5.30
C VAL A 92 1.15 1.15 6.23
N VAL A 93 0.33 0.95 7.27
CA VAL A 93 -0.04 1.99 8.24
C VAL A 93 1.19 2.53 8.97
N ILE A 94 2.06 1.65 9.47
CA ILE A 94 3.31 2.05 10.13
C ILE A 94 4.19 2.82 9.14
N GLY A 95 4.31 2.35 7.89
CA GLY A 95 5.11 3.01 6.86
C GLY A 95 4.66 4.45 6.60
N PHE A 96 3.36 4.68 6.45
CA PHE A 96 2.82 6.05 6.28
C PHE A 96 2.92 6.89 7.54
N THR A 97 2.66 6.30 8.71
CA THR A 97 2.78 7.00 10.00
C THR A 97 4.20 7.53 10.18
N LEU A 98 5.21 6.69 9.92
CA LEU A 98 6.61 7.11 9.98
C LEU A 98 6.93 8.23 8.99
N ALA A 99 6.40 8.20 7.77
CA ALA A 99 6.58 9.31 6.83
C ALA A 99 6.00 10.62 7.36
N ILE A 100 4.75 10.61 7.85
CA ILE A 100 4.08 11.80 8.38
C ILE A 100 4.84 12.35 9.61
N THR A 101 5.28 11.48 10.51
CA THR A 101 6.06 11.89 11.69
C THR A 101 7.38 12.57 11.30
N ASN A 102 8.10 12.04 10.30
CA ASN A 102 9.34 12.64 9.81
C ASN A 102 9.10 14.00 9.13
N LEU A 103 8.02 14.13 8.35
CA LEU A 103 7.62 15.40 7.75
C LEU A 103 7.30 16.45 8.83
N LYS A 104 6.50 16.08 9.84
CA LYS A 104 6.16 16.97 10.96
C LYS A 104 7.40 17.42 11.73
N LYS A 105 8.35 16.51 12.00
CA LYS A 105 9.62 16.84 12.68
C LYS A 105 10.41 17.86 11.88
N THR A 106 10.57 17.63 10.57
CA THR A 106 11.31 18.52 9.66
C THR A 106 10.68 19.93 9.63
N THR A 107 9.36 20.02 9.51
CA THR A 107 8.64 21.31 9.54
C THR A 107 8.80 22.03 10.87
N SER A 108 8.74 21.31 12.00
CA SER A 108 8.96 21.91 13.32
C SER A 108 10.39 22.44 13.49
N THR A 109 11.39 21.70 12.99
CA THR A 109 12.80 22.14 13.00
C THR A 109 13.00 23.41 12.16
N ILE A 110 12.51 23.42 10.92
CA ILE A 110 12.60 24.61 10.04
C ILE A 110 11.93 25.83 10.68
N ASN A 111 10.73 25.66 11.24
CA ASN A 111 10.04 26.77 11.90
C ASN A 111 10.81 27.29 13.13
N SER A 112 11.46 26.40 13.89
CA SER A 112 12.29 26.82 15.02
C SER A 112 13.53 27.61 14.59
N GLU A 113 14.20 27.20 13.51
CA GLU A 113 15.38 27.89 12.96
C GLU A 113 15.03 29.26 12.36
N ILE A 114 13.90 29.36 11.65
CA ILE A 114 13.42 30.64 11.10
C ILE A 114 13.12 31.63 12.24
N ASN A 115 12.40 31.17 13.28
CA ASN A 115 12.06 32.02 14.42
C ASN A 115 13.29 32.46 15.22
N SER A 116 14.30 31.59 15.39
CA SER A 116 15.55 31.98 16.04
C SER A 116 16.29 33.04 15.22
N ASN A 117 16.40 32.86 13.90
CA ASN A 117 17.12 33.79 13.03
C ASN A 117 16.45 35.17 12.97
N ILE A 118 15.11 35.22 12.90
CA ILE A 118 14.36 36.48 12.92
C ILE A 118 14.61 37.23 14.24
N ASN A 119 14.56 36.52 15.37
CA ASN A 119 14.80 37.12 16.68
C ASN A 119 16.22 37.66 16.80
N SER A 120 17.23 36.91 16.36
CA SER A 120 18.63 37.37 16.34
C SER A 120 18.82 38.63 15.48
N ASN A 121 18.23 38.67 14.28
CA ASN A 121 18.31 39.84 13.40
C ASN A 121 17.62 41.08 13.99
N ASN A 122 16.48 40.88 14.66
CA ASN A 122 15.77 41.97 15.32
C ASN A 122 16.54 42.53 16.52
N GLN A 123 17.31 41.70 17.23
CA GLN A 123 18.17 42.13 18.35
C GLN A 123 19.36 42.94 17.84
N LEU A 124 20.07 42.47 16.81
CA LEU A 124 21.20 43.20 16.20
C LEU A 124 20.78 44.59 15.71
N LYS A 125 19.62 44.69 15.06
CA LYS A 125 19.08 45.96 14.58
C LYS A 125 18.64 46.90 15.71
N LYS A 126 18.38 46.38 16.91
CA LYS A 126 18.05 47.16 18.10
C LYS A 126 19.32 47.72 18.76
N GLU A 127 20.41 46.96 18.76
CA GLU A 127 21.73 47.39 19.22
C GLU A 127 22.37 48.44 18.30
N GLU A 128 22.21 48.34 16.97
CA GLU A 128 22.69 49.39 16.05
C GLU A 128 21.93 50.73 16.14
N ARG A 129 20.77 50.75 16.81
CA ARG A 129 19.90 51.93 16.93
C ARG A 129 19.92 52.56 18.32
N ALA A 130 20.63 51.96 19.27
CA ALA A 130 20.83 52.45 20.63
C ALA A 130 22.16 53.21 20.72
#